data_AF-A0A412AZH9-F1
#
_entry.id   AF-A0A412AZH9-F1
#
_cell.length_a   1.000
_cell.length_b   1.000
_cell.length_c   1.000
_cell.angle_alpha   90.00
_cell.angle_beta   90.00
_cell.angle_gamma   90.00
#
_symmetry.space_group_name_H-M   'P 1'
#
loop_
_entity.id
_entity.type
_entity.pdbx_description
1 polymer ?
#
loop_
_entity_poly.entity_id
_entity_poly.type
_entity_poly.pdbx_seq_one_letter_code
_entity_poly.pdbx_strand_id
1 'polypeptide(L)'
;MWRTGADPGAGEAGSGGHWQPVDVFRSEDFYLEFVAKGIDKAATLEVLLKHLGLTRDSLAAFGDSYNDIPMIKYAGFGVAMANSIPEVLQAADAVTKSNDEDGVAHAIYRYLLDRPDC
;
A
#
# COMPACT_ATOMS: atom_id res chain seq x y z
N MET A 1 -13.11 -23.26 9.95
CA MET A 1 -13.08 -22.34 11.10
C MET A 1 -11.62 -22.06 11.41
N TRP A 2 -11.05 -21.04 10.77
CA TRP A 2 -9.66 -20.63 11.02
C TRP A 2 -9.63 -19.94 12.39
N ARG A 3 -8.83 -20.48 13.32
CA ARG A 3 -8.75 -19.94 14.69
C ARG A 3 -7.81 -18.74 14.67
N THR A 4 -8.36 -17.57 14.97
CA THR A 4 -7.61 -16.45 15.54
C THR A 4 -7.17 -16.86 16.94
N GLY A 5 -5.90 -17.23 17.08
CA GLY A 5 -5.26 -17.38 18.37
C GLY A 5 -3.97 -16.58 18.32
N ALA A 6 -3.93 -15.46 19.05
CA ALA A 6 -2.66 -14.93 19.52
C ALA A 6 -1.94 -16.06 20.25
N ASP A 7 -0.69 -16.36 19.88
CA ASP A 7 0.15 -17.32 20.58
C ASP A 7 0.90 -16.58 21.70
N PRO A 8 0.51 -16.74 22.98
CA PRO A 8 1.22 -16.16 24.10
C PRO A 8 2.25 -17.20 24.58
N GLY A 9 3.34 -17.35 23.84
CA GLY A 9 4.31 -18.38 24.19
C GLY A 9 5.36 -18.65 23.12
N ALA A 10 6.22 -17.66 22.83
CA ALA A 10 7.51 -17.96 22.21
C ALA A 10 8.38 -18.73 23.23
N GLY A 11 8.12 -20.03 23.37
CA GLY A 11 8.86 -20.98 24.20
C GLY A 11 9.66 -21.94 23.33
N GLU A 12 10.98 -21.79 23.41
CA GLU A 12 12.07 -22.73 23.13
C GLU A 12 12.05 -23.53 21.80
N ALA A 13 12.87 -23.06 20.87
CA ALA A 13 13.28 -23.78 19.67
C ALA A 13 14.10 -25.03 20.01
N GLY A 14 13.48 -26.20 19.95
CA GLY A 14 14.16 -27.48 19.74
C GLY A 14 14.66 -27.60 18.30
N SER A 15 15.91 -28.02 18.14
CA SER A 15 16.67 -28.15 16.89
C SER A 15 15.89 -28.76 15.70
N GLY A 16 15.83 -28.06 14.55
CA GLY A 16 15.52 -28.71 13.27
C GLY A 16 14.86 -27.92 12.12
N GLY A 17 14.57 -26.62 12.24
CA GLY A 17 14.04 -25.84 11.11
C GLY A 17 14.07 -24.33 11.35
N HIS A 18 14.71 -23.58 10.46
CA HIS A 18 14.70 -22.11 10.48
C HIS A 18 13.43 -21.61 9.77
N TRP A 19 12.32 -21.50 10.51
CA TRP A 19 11.09 -20.90 10.00
C TRP A 19 11.09 -19.40 10.27
N GLN A 20 11.09 -18.61 9.21
CA GLN A 20 10.95 -17.16 9.32
C GLN A 20 9.48 -16.78 9.07
N PRO A 21 8.88 -15.89 9.87
CA PRO A 21 7.56 -15.37 9.57
C PRO A 21 7.58 -14.63 8.22
N VAL A 22 6.46 -14.67 7.51
CA VAL A 22 6.25 -13.98 6.23
C VAL A 22 4.98 -13.14 6.31
N ASP A 23 4.92 -12.08 5.51
CA ASP A 23 3.66 -11.40 5.25
C ASP A 23 3.01 -11.96 3.99
N VAL A 24 1.68 -12.00 4.02
CA VAL A 24 0.86 -12.64 2.99
C VAL A 24 -0.23 -11.68 2.57
N PHE A 25 -0.29 -11.36 1.28
CA PHE A 25 -1.31 -10.50 0.71
C PHE A 25 -1.67 -10.94 -0.71
N ARG A 26 -2.70 -10.30 -1.27
CA ARG A 26 -3.16 -10.49 -2.65
C ARG A 26 -2.92 -9.21 -3.42
N SER A 27 -2.29 -9.29 -4.59
CA SER A 27 -2.32 -8.21 -5.60
C SER A 27 -3.52 -8.39 -6.52
N GLU A 28 -3.77 -9.63 -6.94
CA GLU A 28 -4.82 -10.01 -7.87
C GLU A 28 -5.69 -11.13 -7.31
N ASP A 29 -6.79 -11.41 -7.99
CA ASP A 29 -7.78 -12.35 -7.46
C ASP A 29 -7.22 -13.76 -7.22
N PHE A 30 -6.28 -14.18 -8.05
CA PHE A 30 -5.69 -15.51 -8.03
C PHE A 30 -4.23 -15.52 -7.57
N TYR A 31 -3.68 -14.37 -7.14
CA TYR A 31 -2.31 -14.26 -6.68
C TYR A 31 -2.26 -14.16 -5.17
N LEU A 32 -1.57 -15.14 -4.56
CA LEU A 32 -1.21 -15.11 -3.16
C LEU A 32 0.31 -14.92 -3.07
N GLU A 33 0.72 -13.78 -2.56
CA GLU A 33 2.12 -13.41 -2.44
C GLU A 33 2.63 -13.68 -1.03
N PHE A 34 3.86 -14.15 -0.94
CA PHE A 34 4.58 -14.37 0.30
C PHE A 34 5.85 -13.54 0.25
N VAL A 35 5.99 -12.59 1.18
CA VAL A 35 7.16 -11.71 1.27
C VAL A 35 7.79 -11.79 2.64
N ALA A 36 9.04 -11.31 2.75
CA ALA A 36 9.69 -11.21 4.04
C ALA A 36 8.85 -10.36 5.01
N LYS A 37 8.84 -10.74 6.29
CA LYS A 37 8.07 -10.04 7.32
C LYS A 37 8.41 -8.55 7.36
N GLY A 38 7.38 -7.71 7.41
CA GLY A 38 7.48 -6.26 7.48
C GLY A 38 7.76 -5.58 6.14
N ILE A 39 7.73 -6.31 5.02
CA ILE A 39 7.90 -5.73 3.68
C ILE A 39 6.55 -5.50 3.03
N ASP A 40 6.27 -4.24 2.72
CA ASP A 40 5.19 -3.82 1.83
C ASP A 40 5.62 -2.58 1.02
N LYS A 41 4.69 -2.04 0.21
CA LYS A 41 4.94 -0.85 -0.59
C LYS A 41 5.21 0.38 0.28
N ALA A 42 4.54 0.54 1.43
CA ALA A 42 4.71 1.67 2.33
C ALA A 42 6.09 1.67 3.01
N ALA A 43 6.51 0.52 3.55
CA ALA A 43 7.83 0.33 4.16
C ALA A 43 8.96 0.63 3.15
N THR A 44 8.77 0.23 1.89
CA THR A 44 9.74 0.51 0.82
C THR A 44 9.79 2.00 0.47
N LEU A 45 8.63 2.66 0.39
CA LEU A 45 8.56 4.11 0.15
C LEU A 45 9.16 4.93 1.30
N GLU A 46 8.98 4.50 2.55
CA GLU A 46 9.62 5.14 3.70
C GLU A 46 11.15 5.15 3.57
N VAL A 47 11.74 4.01 3.18
CA VAL A 47 13.19 3.90 2.95
C VAL A 47 13.63 4.83 1.82
N LEU A 48 12.88 4.89 0.71
CA LEU A 48 13.18 5.77 -0.42
C LEU A 48 13.11 7.25 -0.03
N LEU A 49 12.06 7.67 0.67
CA LEU A 49 11.90 9.05 1.11
C LEU A 49 13.04 9.49 2.04
N LYS A 50 13.45 8.63 2.98
CA LYS A 50 14.62 8.88 3.83
C LYS A 50 15.89 9.08 3.01
N HIS A 51 16.10 8.26 1.97
CA HIS A 51 17.25 8.41 1.08
C HIS A 51 17.25 9.73 0.32
N LEU A 52 16.06 10.24 -0.05
CA LEU A 52 15.88 11.50 -0.76
C LEU A 52 15.84 12.73 0.17
N GLY A 53 15.86 12.54 1.49
CA GLY A 53 15.67 13.63 2.46
C GLY A 53 14.26 14.23 2.44
N LEU A 54 13.27 13.44 2.01
CA LEU A 54 11.87 13.84 1.93
C LEU A 54 11.04 13.16 3.04
N THR A 55 9.86 13.71 3.30
CA THR A 55 8.88 13.13 4.24
C THR A 55 7.66 12.61 3.49
N ARG A 56 6.80 11.86 4.17
CA ARG A 56 5.52 11.40 3.61
C ARG A 56 4.66 12.54 3.08
N ASP A 57 4.76 13.73 3.65
CA ASP A 57 3.98 14.90 3.22
C ASP A 57 4.33 15.35 1.79
N SER A 58 5.50 14.96 1.29
CA SER A 58 5.95 15.18 -0.09
C SER A 58 5.58 14.03 -1.05
N LEU A 59 4.83 13.03 -0.58
CA LEU A 59 4.46 11.83 -1.34
C LEU A 59 2.96 11.84 -1.63
N ALA A 60 2.62 11.71 -2.91
CA ALA A 60 1.30 11.27 -3.35
C ALA A 60 1.37 9.80 -3.81
N ALA A 61 0.40 8.98 -3.40
CA ALA A 61 0.32 7.58 -3.79
C ALA A 61 -0.99 7.26 -4.49
N PHE A 62 -0.93 6.44 -5.54
CA PHE A 62 -2.07 6.01 -6.34
C PHE A 62 -2.16 4.48 -6.28
N GLY A 63 -3.35 3.94 -6.10
CA GLY A 63 -3.54 2.49 -6.13
C GLY A 63 -4.99 2.07 -6.22
N ASP A 64 -5.18 0.77 -6.33
CA ASP A 64 -6.48 0.16 -6.62
C ASP A 64 -6.71 -1.22 -5.98
N SER A 65 -5.64 -1.85 -5.50
CA SER A 65 -5.68 -3.22 -4.96
C SER A 65 -5.26 -3.30 -3.48
N TYR A 66 -5.46 -4.48 -2.87
CA TYR A 66 -5.21 -4.69 -1.43
C TYR A 66 -3.78 -4.31 -0.99
N ASN A 67 -2.78 -4.61 -1.82
CA ASN A 67 -1.38 -4.31 -1.54
C ASN A 67 -1.03 -2.81 -1.61
N ASP A 68 -1.94 -1.96 -2.10
CA ASP A 68 -1.78 -0.51 -2.16
C ASP A 68 -2.28 0.21 -0.90
N ILE A 69 -3.17 -0.44 -0.13
CA ILE A 69 -3.79 0.15 1.07
C ILE A 69 -2.74 0.72 2.03
N PRO A 70 -1.64 0.00 2.36
CA PRO A 70 -0.62 0.56 3.25
C PRO A 70 0.00 1.84 2.71
N MET A 71 0.36 1.90 1.42
CA MET A 71 1.01 3.09 0.85
C MET A 71 0.04 4.27 0.69
N ILE A 72 -1.22 4.00 0.36
CA ILE A 72 -2.27 5.03 0.27
C ILE A 72 -2.46 5.70 1.63
N LYS A 73 -2.53 4.93 2.72
CA LYS A 73 -2.63 5.48 4.09
C LYS A 73 -1.35 6.15 4.57
N TYR A 74 -0.20 5.72 4.04
CA TYR A 74 1.11 6.23 4.42
C TYR A 74 1.48 7.53 3.69
N ALA A 75 1.01 7.74 2.47
CA ALA A 75 1.28 8.97 1.73
C ALA A 75 0.73 10.21 2.46
N GLY A 76 1.28 11.39 2.14
CA GLY A 76 0.69 12.67 2.54
C GLY A 76 -0.59 12.96 1.76
N PHE A 77 -0.73 12.36 0.58
CA PHE A 77 -1.96 12.38 -0.21
C PHE A 77 -2.18 11.04 -0.93
N GLY A 78 -3.12 10.23 -0.42
CA GLY A 78 -3.49 8.94 -0.98
C GLY A 78 -4.68 9.04 -1.93
N VAL A 79 -4.57 8.47 -3.13
CA VAL A 79 -5.61 8.50 -4.16
C VAL A 79 -5.98 7.08 -4.59
N ALA A 80 -7.27 6.78 -4.54
CA ALA A 80 -7.83 5.54 -5.08
C ALA A 80 -8.35 5.75 -6.51
N MET A 81 -8.12 4.78 -7.39
CA MET A 81 -8.72 4.76 -8.74
C MET A 81 -10.22 4.42 -8.66
N ALA A 82 -11.06 4.84 -9.61
CA ALA A 82 -12.50 4.52 -9.56
C ALA A 82 -12.80 3.02 -9.62
N ASN A 83 -11.93 2.25 -10.28
CA ASN A 83 -12.01 0.80 -10.41
C ASN A 83 -11.44 0.05 -9.18
N SER A 84 -11.07 0.76 -8.11
CA SER A 84 -10.51 0.13 -6.92
C SER A 84 -11.52 -0.69 -6.15
N ILE A 85 -11.01 -1.66 -5.39
CA ILE A 85 -11.82 -2.38 -4.40
C ILE A 85 -12.36 -1.43 -3.31
N PRO A 86 -13.50 -1.77 -2.65
CA PRO A 86 -14.11 -0.91 -1.64
C PRO A 86 -13.17 -0.48 -0.51
N GLU A 87 -12.27 -1.36 -0.07
CA GLU A 87 -11.33 -1.12 1.02
C GLU A 87 -10.29 -0.05 0.66
N VAL A 88 -9.90 0.03 -0.62
CA VAL A 88 -8.98 1.05 -1.13
C VAL A 88 -9.69 2.39 -1.24
N LEU A 89 -10.93 2.41 -1.77
CA LEU A 89 -11.75 3.62 -1.84
C LEU A 89 -11.98 4.25 -0.46
N GLN A 90 -12.16 3.43 0.58
CA GLN A 90 -12.35 3.89 1.97
C GLN A 90 -11.05 4.39 2.62
N ALA A 91 -9.89 3.93 2.13
CA ALA A 91 -8.59 4.26 2.71
C ALA A 91 -7.99 5.56 2.16
N ALA A 92 -8.44 6.02 0.99
CA ALA A 92 -7.87 7.15 0.27
C ALA A 92 -8.46 8.50 0.69
N ASP A 93 -7.67 9.56 0.52
CA ASP A 93 -8.10 10.95 0.73
C ASP A 93 -8.95 11.46 -0.43
N ALA A 94 -8.73 10.91 -1.64
CA ALA A 94 -9.48 11.24 -2.84
C ALA A 94 -9.70 10.00 -3.71
N VAL A 95 -10.77 10.03 -4.51
CA VAL A 95 -11.03 9.06 -5.56
C VAL A 95 -10.92 9.75 -6.91
N THR A 96 -10.15 9.17 -7.83
CA THR A 96 -10.02 9.64 -9.22
C THR A 96 -10.81 8.74 -10.18
N LYS A 97 -10.71 8.99 -11.48
CA LYS A 97 -11.31 8.14 -12.52
C LYS A 97 -10.70 6.73 -12.56
N SER A 98 -11.24 5.85 -13.40
CA SER A 98 -10.63 4.53 -13.59
C SER A 98 -9.29 4.65 -14.32
N ASN A 99 -8.52 3.56 -14.29
CA ASN A 99 -7.32 3.39 -15.11
C ASN A 99 -7.60 3.55 -16.61
N ASP A 100 -8.76 3.07 -17.10
CA ASP A 100 -9.18 3.19 -18.51
C ASP A 100 -9.56 4.63 -18.93
N GLU A 101 -9.72 5.54 -17.96
CA GLU A 101 -10.12 6.93 -18.16
C GLU A 101 -9.02 7.94 -17.75
N ASP A 102 -7.76 7.51 -17.79
CA ASP A 102 -6.59 8.31 -17.42
C ASP A 102 -6.66 8.87 -15.97
N GLY A 103 -7.18 8.08 -15.03
CA GLY A 103 -7.41 8.53 -13.64
C GLY A 103 -6.18 9.11 -12.94
N VAL A 104 -4.98 8.54 -13.18
CA VAL A 104 -3.74 9.07 -12.62
C VAL A 104 -3.47 10.47 -13.17
N ALA A 105 -3.53 10.66 -14.49
CA ALA A 105 -3.30 11.96 -15.11
C ALA A 105 -4.34 13.00 -14.66
N HIS A 106 -5.61 12.61 -14.60
CA HIS A 106 -6.68 13.47 -14.09
C HIS A 106 -6.38 13.99 -12.69
N ALA A 107 -5.98 13.10 -11.77
CA ALA A 107 -5.69 13.46 -10.40
C ALA A 107 -4.43 14.34 -10.28
N ILE A 108 -3.37 14.05 -11.04
CA ILE A 108 -2.17 14.89 -11.06
C ILE A 108 -2.54 16.33 -11.45
N TYR A 109 -3.27 16.51 -12.55
CA TYR A 109 -3.68 17.84 -13.02
C TYR A 109 -4.67 18.55 -12.12
N ARG A 110 -5.42 17.80 -11.31
CA ARG A 110 -6.45 18.36 -10.41
C ARG A 110 -5.90 18.72 -9.04
N TYR A 111 -4.95 17.93 -8.52
CA TYR A 111 -4.54 18.00 -7.12
C TYR A 111 -3.05 18.32 -6.92
N LEU A 112 -2.19 17.96 -7.87
CA LEU A 112 -0.73 17.95 -7.64
C LEU A 112 0.04 18.98 -8.47
N LEU A 113 -0.49 19.37 -9.63
CA LEU A 113 0.07 20.45 -10.42
C LEU A 113 -0.69 21.74 -10.15
N ASP A 114 0.01 22.74 -9.66
CA ASP A 114 -0.45 24.11 -9.72
C ASP A 114 -0.41 24.51 -11.21
N ARG A 115 -1.56 24.82 -11.81
CA ARG A 115 -1.60 25.30 -13.19
C ARG A 115 -1.46 26.82 -13.16
N PRO A 116 -0.31 27.40 -13.52
CA PRO A 116 -0.33 28.74 -14.09
C PRO A 116 -0.98 28.58 -15.47
N ASP A 117 -2.18 29.13 -15.60
CA ASP A 117 -2.71 29.68 -16.85
C ASP A 117 -3.01 28.68 -17.99
N CYS A 118 -4.30 28.40 -18.17
CA CYS A 118 -4.88 28.07 -19.48
C CYS A 118 -5.60 29.30 -20.05
#